data_AF-A0A1F4XDI6-F1
#
_entry.id   AF-A0A1F4XDI6-F1
#
_cell.length_a   1.000
_cell.length_b   1.000
_cell.length_c   1.000
_cell.angle_alpha   90.00
_cell.angle_beta   90.00
_cell.angle_gamma   90.00
#
_symmetry.space_group_name_H-M   'P 1'
#
loop_
_entity.id
_entity.type
_entity.pdbx_description
1 polymer ?
#
loop_
_entity_poly.entity_id
_entity_poly.type
_entity_poly.pdbx_seq_one_letter_code
_entity_poly.pdbx_strand_id
1 'polypeptide(L)'
;MNLEIGQVVTQIIGFLIALFILKRFAWKPFLGILEERRTKIKSEFEKIEDEKESVKKLTSEYEAKLKDIEGLARQKILEAAKEGQQMANQVKENARKEALEIMGRSKEEIQRELEKAKVQLKNDLVNLSLQAAEKIIQERLDKEKDRKYISDFIQGLEKT
;
A
#
# COMPACT_ATOMS: atom_id res chain seq x y z
N MET A 1 -46.17 97.55 -38.90
CA MET A 1 -45.29 96.71 -38.08
C MET A 1 -43.87 97.23 -38.27
N ASN A 2 -43.51 98.31 -37.57
CA ASN A 2 -42.17 98.90 -37.69
C ASN A 2 -41.23 98.02 -36.86
N LEU A 3 -40.52 97.14 -37.54
CA LEU A 3 -39.36 96.48 -36.96
C LEU A 3 -38.34 97.57 -36.63
N GLU A 4 -38.28 97.97 -35.37
CA GLU A 4 -37.19 98.81 -34.89
C GLU A 4 -35.90 97.99 -35.02
N ILE A 5 -35.06 98.37 -35.99
CA ILE A 5 -33.80 97.69 -36.33
C ILE A 5 -32.94 97.50 -35.06
N GLY A 6 -33.03 98.40 -34.09
CA GLY A 6 -32.35 98.30 -32.80
C GLY A 6 -32.77 97.09 -31.93
N GLN A 7 -34.05 96.71 -31.94
CA GLN A 7 -34.53 95.54 -31.20
C GLN A 7 -34.01 94.24 -31.83
N VAL A 8 -34.02 94.15 -33.16
CA VAL A 8 -33.51 92.99 -33.90
C VAL A 8 -32.01 92.81 -33.66
N VAL A 9 -31.23 93.89 -33.70
CA VAL A 9 -29.78 93.85 -33.45
C VAL A 9 -29.47 93.41 -32.01
N THR A 10 -30.20 93.92 -31.02
CA THR A 10 -30.03 93.53 -29.61
C THR A 10 -30.39 92.05 -29.38
N GLN A 11 -31.46 91.57 -30.02
CA GLN A 11 -31.87 90.17 -29.96
C GLN A 11 -30.81 89.24 -30.60
N ILE A 12 -30.23 89.64 -31.74
CA ILE A 12 -29.17 88.89 -32.41
C ILE A 12 -27.91 88.83 -31.54
N ILE A 13 -27.50 89.95 -30.94
CA ILE A 13 -26.34 89.99 -30.04
C ILE A 13 -26.59 89.10 -28.81
N GLY A 14 -27.77 89.18 -28.20
CA GLY A 14 -28.15 88.30 -27.09
C GLY A 14 -28.14 86.82 -27.46
N PHE A 15 -28.65 86.48 -28.64
CA PHE A 15 -28.61 85.11 -29.17
C PHE A 15 -27.18 84.62 -29.41
N LEU A 16 -26.30 85.46 -29.98
CA LEU A 16 -24.90 85.10 -30.20
C LEU A 16 -24.14 84.91 -28.89
N ILE A 17 -24.39 85.75 -27.87
CA ILE A 17 -23.81 85.59 -26.53
C ILE A 17 -24.30 84.27 -25.89
N ALA A 18 -25.61 83.99 -25.94
CA ALA A 18 -26.17 82.75 -25.43
C ALA A 18 -25.60 81.52 -26.16
N LEU A 19 -25.45 81.58 -27.49
CA LEU A 19 -24.87 80.53 -28.31
C LEU A 19 -23.40 80.31 -27.98
N PHE A 20 -22.63 81.38 -27.74
CA PHE A 20 -21.24 81.29 -27.32
C PHE A 20 -21.09 80.62 -25.95
N ILE A 21 -21.92 81.00 -24.97
CA ILE A 21 -21.96 80.38 -23.65
C ILE A 21 -22.35 78.90 -23.77
N LEU A 22 -23.40 78.58 -24.52
CA LEU A 22 -23.83 77.20 -24.74
C LEU A 22 -22.73 76.35 -25.42
N LYS A 23 -22.09 76.89 -26.45
CA LYS A 23 -20.97 76.23 -27.14
C LYS A 23 -19.80 75.96 -26.20
N ARG A 24 -19.48 76.90 -25.30
CA ARG A 24 -18.34 76.78 -24.39
C ARG A 24 -18.63 75.87 -23.18
N PHE A 25 -19.86 75.87 -22.67
CA PHE A 25 -20.25 75.18 -21.44
C PHE A 25 -20.96 73.85 -21.66
N ALA A 26 -21.83 73.70 -22.67
CA ALA A 26 -22.63 72.49 -22.86
C ALA A 26 -21.94 71.43 -23.74
N TRP A 27 -21.12 71.85 -24.71
CA TRP A 27 -20.51 70.94 -25.69
C TRP A 27 -19.47 70.01 -25.06
N LYS A 28 -18.67 70.53 -24.12
CA LYS A 28 -17.62 69.78 -23.42
C LYS A 28 -18.17 68.65 -22.53
N PRO A 29 -19.14 68.88 -21.61
CA PRO A 29 -19.71 67.81 -20.80
C PRO A 29 -20.52 66.80 -21.63
N PHE A 30 -21.21 67.24 -22.68
CA PHE A 30 -21.99 66.34 -23.54
C PHE A 30 -21.11 65.32 -24.28
N LEU A 31 -20.00 65.78 -24.87
CA LEU A 31 -19.03 64.86 -25.50
C LEU A 31 -18.29 64.00 -24.48
N GLY A 32 -18.02 64.53 -23.28
CA GLY A 32 -17.39 63.79 -22.19
C GLY A 32 -18.20 62.55 -21.77
N ILE A 33 -19.51 62.70 -21.60
CA ILE A 33 -20.41 61.59 -21.20
C ILE A 33 -20.46 60.51 -22.30
N LEU A 34 -20.46 60.92 -23.57
CA LEU A 34 -20.46 59.98 -24.71
C LEU A 34 -19.14 59.21 -24.79
N GLU A 35 -18.01 59.88 -24.62
CA GLU A 35 -16.69 59.24 -24.66
C GLU A 35 -16.45 58.34 -23.43
N GLU A 36 -16.94 58.73 -22.26
CA GLU A 36 -16.91 57.91 -21.05
C GLU A 36 -17.73 56.62 -21.25
N ARG A 37 -18.96 56.73 -21.77
CA ARG A 37 -19.78 55.56 -22.12
C ARG A 37 -19.08 54.66 -23.13
N ARG A 38 -18.51 55.24 -24.18
CA ARG A 38 -17.77 54.49 -25.22
C ARG A 38 -16.58 53.74 -24.62
N THR A 39 -15.79 54.42 -23.79
CA THR A 39 -14.60 53.86 -23.15
C THR A 39 -14.99 52.76 -22.17
N LYS A 40 -16.04 52.98 -21.37
CA LYS A 40 -16.56 51.97 -20.43
C LYS A 40 -16.98 50.70 -21.16
N ILE A 41 -17.81 50.81 -22.19
CA ILE A 41 -18.27 49.68 -22.99
C ILE A 41 -17.07 48.94 -23.61
N LYS A 42 -16.14 49.67 -24.21
CA LYS A 42 -14.93 49.06 -24.79
C LYS A 42 -14.12 48.29 -23.73
N SER A 43 -13.91 48.89 -22.55
CA SER A 43 -13.17 48.24 -21.46
C SER A 43 -13.90 47.02 -20.88
N GLU A 44 -15.23 47.02 -20.86
CA GLU A 44 -16.03 45.87 -20.43
C GLU A 44 -15.94 44.73 -21.45
N PHE A 45 -15.97 45.03 -22.75
CA PHE A 45 -15.77 44.03 -23.79
C PHE A 45 -14.35 43.43 -23.77
N GLU A 46 -13.31 44.26 -23.62
CA GLU A 46 -11.92 43.79 -23.49
C GLU A 46 -11.77 42.87 -22.27
N LYS A 47 -12.34 43.25 -21.11
CA LYS A 47 -12.35 42.38 -19.92
C LYS A 47 -13.06 41.05 -20.15
N ILE A 48 -14.19 41.06 -20.85
CA ILE A 48 -14.93 39.82 -21.17
C ILE A 48 -14.10 38.92 -22.09
N GLU A 49 -13.38 39.48 -23.07
CA GLU A 49 -12.51 38.71 -23.95
C GLU A 49 -11.32 38.12 -23.18
N ASP A 50 -10.65 38.92 -22.36
CA ASP A 50 -9.53 38.47 -21.51
C ASP A 50 -9.99 37.38 -20.52
N GLU A 51 -11.15 37.55 -19.88
CA GLU A 51 -11.72 36.54 -18.98
C GLU A 51 -12.02 35.25 -19.74
N LYS A 52 -12.63 35.33 -20.94
CA LYS A 52 -12.89 34.15 -21.77
C LYS A 52 -11.61 33.44 -22.18
N GLU A 53 -10.56 34.16 -22.53
CA GLU A 53 -9.25 33.57 -22.84
C GLU A 53 -8.64 32.90 -21.61
N SER A 54 -8.69 33.56 -20.45
CA SER A 54 -8.17 33.01 -19.20
C SER A 54 -8.89 31.72 -18.79
N VAL A 55 -10.23 31.67 -18.97
CA VAL A 55 -11.04 30.48 -18.71
C VAL A 55 -10.68 29.36 -19.67
N LYS A 56 -10.54 29.64 -20.98
CA LYS A 56 -10.11 28.62 -21.96
C LYS A 56 -8.74 28.05 -21.62
N LYS A 57 -7.80 28.91 -21.25
CA LYS A 57 -6.45 28.50 -20.84
C LYS A 57 -6.50 27.63 -19.59
N LEU A 58 -7.25 28.05 -18.56
CA LEU A 58 -7.41 27.30 -17.33
C LEU A 58 -8.05 25.93 -17.56
N THR A 59 -9.08 25.86 -18.42
CA THR A 59 -9.71 24.59 -18.81
C THR A 59 -8.72 23.67 -19.51
N SER A 60 -7.94 24.18 -20.46
CA SER A 60 -6.92 23.39 -21.15
C SER A 60 -5.82 22.89 -20.22
N GLU A 61 -5.35 23.73 -19.29
CA GLU A 61 -4.38 23.33 -18.26
C GLU A 61 -4.97 22.27 -17.32
N TYR A 62 -6.24 22.38 -16.97
CA TYR A 62 -6.94 21.43 -16.12
C TYR A 62 -7.11 20.07 -16.81
N GLU A 63 -7.53 20.05 -18.07
CA GLU A 63 -7.62 18.84 -18.90
C GLU A 63 -6.25 18.17 -19.06
N ALA A 64 -5.20 18.95 -19.30
CA ALA A 64 -3.83 18.44 -19.38
C ALA A 64 -3.38 17.78 -18.06
N LYS A 65 -3.66 18.43 -16.92
CA LYS A 65 -3.38 17.87 -15.59
C LYS A 65 -4.17 16.60 -15.31
N LEU A 66 -5.45 16.54 -15.68
CA LEU A 66 -6.26 15.33 -15.52
C LEU A 66 -5.66 14.16 -16.31
N LYS A 67 -5.26 14.40 -17.56
CA LYS A 67 -4.61 13.39 -18.40
C LYS A 67 -3.28 12.91 -17.81
N ASP A 68 -2.49 13.82 -17.25
CA ASP A 68 -1.24 13.48 -16.58
C ASP A 68 -1.49 12.64 -15.32
N ILE A 69 -2.47 13.02 -14.50
CA ILE A 69 -2.89 12.25 -13.33
C ILE A 69 -3.33 10.83 -13.71
N GLU A 70 -4.12 10.67 -14.78
CA GLU A 70 -4.51 9.35 -15.29
C GLU A 70 -3.30 8.52 -15.73
N GLY A 71 -2.32 9.15 -16.38
CA GLY A 71 -1.06 8.50 -16.76
C GLY A 71 -0.26 8.02 -15.55
N LEU A 72 -0.05 8.92 -14.58
CA LEU A 72 0.66 8.62 -13.33
C LEU A 72 -0.05 7.54 -12.51
N ALA A 73 -1.38 7.57 -12.43
CA ALA A 73 -2.17 6.56 -11.74
C ALA A 73 -1.98 5.17 -12.37
N ARG A 74 -2.07 5.08 -13.70
CA ARG A 74 -1.81 3.82 -14.42
C ARG A 74 -0.38 3.31 -14.19
N GLN A 75 0.60 4.21 -14.23
CA GLN A 75 1.99 3.84 -13.96
C GLN A 75 2.17 3.30 -12.54
N LYS A 76 1.61 3.98 -11.53
CA LYS A 76 1.66 3.51 -10.13
C LYS A 76 0.99 2.16 -9.93
N ILE A 77 -0.14 1.91 -10.59
CA ILE A 77 -0.82 0.60 -10.51
C ILE A 77 0.05 -0.50 -11.11
N LEU A 78 0.69 -0.26 -12.27
CA LEU A 78 1.59 -1.22 -12.90
C LEU A 78 2.84 -1.50 -12.04
N GLU A 79 3.41 -0.45 -11.44
CA GLU A 79 4.54 -0.55 -10.53
C GLU A 79 4.17 -1.38 -9.28
N ALA A 80 3.05 -1.04 -8.63
CA ALA A 80 2.55 -1.78 -7.47
C ALA A 80 2.26 -3.26 -7.80
N ALA A 81 1.69 -3.54 -8.97
CA ALA A 81 1.45 -4.92 -9.43
C ALA A 81 2.77 -5.69 -9.63
N LYS A 82 3.79 -5.03 -10.21
CA LYS A 82 5.11 -5.62 -10.41
C LYS A 82 5.82 -5.89 -9.08
N GLU A 83 5.81 -4.92 -8.16
CA GLU A 83 6.37 -5.07 -6.81
C GLU A 83 5.65 -6.18 -6.04
N GLY A 84 4.31 -6.22 -6.11
CA GLY A 84 3.50 -7.29 -5.51
C GLY A 84 3.87 -8.67 -6.04
N GLN A 85 4.08 -8.80 -7.36
CA GLN A 85 4.52 -10.05 -7.97
C GLN A 85 5.94 -10.46 -7.53
N GLN A 86 6.86 -9.49 -7.43
CA GLN A 86 8.21 -9.73 -6.93
C GLN A 86 8.20 -10.19 -5.47
N MET A 87 7.43 -9.52 -4.62
CA MET A 87 7.24 -9.88 -3.22
C MET A 87 6.63 -11.28 -3.08
N ALA A 88 5.60 -11.60 -3.86
CA ALA A 88 4.98 -12.92 -3.86
C ALA A 88 5.97 -14.02 -4.27
N ASN A 89 6.82 -13.74 -5.26
CA ASN A 89 7.88 -14.68 -5.67
C ASN A 89 8.94 -14.85 -4.58
N GLN A 90 9.36 -13.76 -3.93
CA GLN A 90 10.33 -13.80 -2.83
C GLN A 90 9.79 -14.60 -1.63
N VAL A 91 8.53 -14.38 -1.25
CA VAL A 91 7.88 -15.12 -0.17
C VAL A 91 7.81 -16.61 -0.51
N LYS A 92 7.44 -16.97 -1.75
CA LYS A 92 7.43 -18.37 -2.20
C LYS A 92 8.82 -19.00 -2.17
N GLU A 93 9.85 -18.26 -2.57
CA GLU A 93 11.23 -18.76 -2.54
C GLU A 93 11.72 -18.97 -1.10
N ASN A 94 11.48 -18.01 -0.21
CA ASN A 94 11.84 -18.12 1.19
C ASN A 94 11.11 -19.29 1.86
N ALA A 95 9.80 -19.43 1.65
CA ALA A 95 9.02 -20.54 2.17
C ALA A 95 9.53 -21.90 1.67
N ARG A 96 9.97 -21.99 0.41
CA ARG A 96 10.61 -23.22 -0.12
C ARG A 96 11.94 -23.51 0.55
N LYS A 97 12.77 -22.49 0.78
CA LYS A 97 14.06 -22.65 1.48
C LYS A 97 13.85 -23.11 2.91
N GLU A 98 12.94 -22.47 3.65
CA GLU A 98 12.57 -22.86 5.01
C GLU A 98 12.02 -24.29 5.07
N ALA A 99 11.14 -24.66 4.13
CA ALA A 99 10.61 -26.02 4.06
C ALA A 99 11.73 -27.06 3.84
N LEU A 100 12.69 -26.79 2.94
CA LEU A 100 13.83 -27.66 2.70
C LEU A 100 14.73 -27.77 3.94
N GLU A 101 14.94 -26.67 4.65
CA GLU A 101 15.72 -26.64 5.89
C GLU A 101 15.05 -27.46 7.00
N ILE A 102 13.73 -27.29 7.19
CA ILE A 102 12.94 -28.08 8.13
C ILE A 102 13.04 -29.57 7.79
N MET A 103 12.82 -29.93 6.51
CA MET A 103 12.94 -31.33 6.07
C MET A 103 14.34 -31.91 6.31
N GLY A 104 15.40 -31.12 6.09
CA GLY A 104 16.77 -31.51 6.40
C GLY A 104 16.96 -31.82 7.88
N ARG A 105 16.58 -30.87 8.75
CA ARG A 105 16.66 -31.02 10.20
C ARG A 105 15.84 -32.22 10.71
N SER A 106 14.63 -32.41 10.20
CA SER A 106 13.78 -33.55 10.57
C SER A 106 14.40 -34.88 10.16
N LYS A 107 15.05 -34.97 8.99
CA LYS A 107 15.75 -36.21 8.58
C LYS A 107 16.91 -36.53 9.52
N GLU A 108 17.71 -35.53 9.90
CA GLU A 108 18.79 -35.72 10.86
C GLU A 108 18.26 -36.14 12.23
N GLU A 109 17.15 -35.55 12.68
CA GLU A 109 16.51 -35.91 13.94
C GLU A 109 15.98 -37.35 13.92
N ILE A 110 15.31 -37.76 12.84
CA ILE A 110 14.86 -39.15 12.64
C ILE A 110 16.05 -40.12 12.68
N GLN A 111 17.18 -39.78 12.04
CA GLN A 111 18.37 -40.62 12.10
C GLN A 111 18.91 -40.74 13.53
N ARG A 112 18.97 -39.64 14.29
CA ARG A 112 19.39 -39.66 15.69
C ARG A 112 18.46 -40.52 16.55
N GLU A 113 17.15 -40.39 16.38
CA GLU A 113 16.17 -41.19 17.13
C GLU A 113 16.20 -42.67 16.74
N LEU A 114 16.44 -43.01 15.47
CA LEU A 114 16.66 -44.40 15.05
C LEU A 114 17.90 -45.02 15.69
N GLU A 115 19.00 -44.29 15.76
CA GLU A 115 20.21 -44.78 16.44
C GLU A 115 19.97 -44.99 17.94
N LYS A 116 19.29 -44.05 18.61
CA LYS A 116 18.87 -44.23 20.01
C LYS A 116 17.98 -45.47 20.19
N ALA A 117 16.97 -45.64 19.34
CA ALA A 117 16.05 -46.77 19.39
C ALA A 117 16.77 -48.11 19.19
N LYS A 118 17.76 -48.18 18.28
CA LYS A 118 18.60 -49.37 18.10
C LYS A 118 19.41 -49.70 19.36
N VAL A 119 20.02 -48.70 20.00
CA VAL A 119 20.76 -48.90 21.25
C VAL A 119 19.83 -49.42 22.35
N GLN A 120 18.65 -48.83 22.47
CA GLN A 120 17.66 -49.24 23.47
C GLN A 120 17.16 -50.67 23.23
N LEU A 121 16.83 -51.02 21.98
CA LEU A 121 16.45 -52.38 21.59
C LEU A 121 17.54 -53.41 21.89
N LYS A 122 18.82 -53.06 21.65
CA LYS A 122 19.95 -53.93 21.99
C LYS A 122 20.02 -54.20 23.49
N ASN A 123 19.83 -53.17 24.31
CA ASN A 123 19.81 -53.32 25.77
C ASN A 123 18.62 -54.19 26.23
N ASP A 124 17.45 -54.00 25.65
CA ASP A 124 16.26 -54.80 25.96
C ASP A 124 16.45 -56.28 25.59
N LEU A 125 17.08 -56.57 24.45
CA LEU A 125 17.42 -57.94 24.04
C LEU A 125 18.44 -58.61 24.98
N VAL A 126 19.45 -57.86 25.45
CA VAL A 126 20.41 -58.36 26.44
C VAL A 126 19.69 -58.71 27.74
N ASN A 127 18.82 -57.82 28.23
CA ASN A 127 18.03 -58.05 29.44
C ASN A 127 17.12 -59.27 29.30
N LEU A 128 16.43 -59.41 28.17
CA LEU A 128 15.55 -60.56 27.91
C LEU A 128 16.34 -61.88 27.84
N SER A 129 17.52 -61.86 27.22
CA SER A 129 18.41 -63.03 27.13
C SER A 129 18.92 -63.46 28.51
N LEU A 130 19.28 -62.49 29.37
CA LEU A 130 19.68 -62.75 30.75
C LEU A 130 18.52 -63.37 31.55
N GLN A 131 17.31 -62.82 31.44
CA GLN A 131 16.12 -63.38 32.11
C GLN A 131 15.80 -64.81 31.63
N ALA A 132 15.92 -65.07 30.33
CA ALA A 132 15.74 -66.41 29.77
C ALA A 132 16.80 -67.39 30.29
N ALA A 133 18.07 -66.97 30.35
CA ALA A 133 19.16 -67.78 30.90
C ALA A 133 18.95 -68.07 32.40
N GLU A 134 18.56 -67.07 33.18
CA GLU A 134 18.24 -67.22 34.60
C GLU A 134 17.12 -68.24 34.83
N LYS A 135 16.04 -68.16 34.03
CA LYS A 135 14.91 -69.10 34.10
C LYS A 135 15.31 -70.53 33.74
N ILE A 136 16.15 -70.72 32.72
CA ILE A 136 16.68 -72.04 32.34
C ILE A 136 17.57 -72.62 33.45
N ILE A 137 18.44 -71.79 34.05
CA ILE A 137 19.30 -72.20 35.16
C ILE A 137 18.45 -72.60 36.37
N GLN A 138 17.42 -71.83 36.74
CA GLN A 138 16.47 -72.20 37.78
C GLN A 138 15.80 -73.55 37.50
N GLU A 139 15.27 -73.77 36.29
CA GLU A 139 14.66 -75.06 35.94
C GLU A 139 15.64 -76.24 35.96
N ARG A 140 16.91 -76.03 35.58
CA ARG A 140 17.94 -77.09 35.58
C ARG A 140 18.41 -77.44 36.99
N LEU A 141 18.60 -76.43 37.85
CA LEU A 141 18.92 -76.63 39.27
C LEU A 141 17.82 -77.43 39.98
N ASP A 142 16.54 -77.15 39.67
CA ASP A 142 15.42 -77.85 40.28
C ASP A 142 15.24 -79.30 39.75
N LYS A 143 15.69 -79.58 38.52
CA LYS A 143 15.46 -80.87 37.85
C LYS A 143 16.58 -81.90 37.98
N GLU A 144 17.85 -81.50 38.11
CA GLU A 144 18.93 -82.50 37.98
C GLU A 144 19.42 -83.10 39.30
N LYS A 145 19.81 -82.36 40.36
CA LYS A 145 20.53 -83.01 41.48
C LYS A 145 20.39 -82.42 42.89
N ASP A 146 19.57 -81.41 43.15
CA ASP A 146 19.77 -80.65 44.40
C ASP A 146 18.97 -81.12 45.62
N ARG A 147 17.95 -81.98 45.50
CA ARG A 147 17.31 -82.61 46.68
C ARG A 147 17.84 -83.99 47.01
N LYS A 148 18.25 -84.76 45.99
CA LYS A 148 18.72 -86.13 46.17
C LYS A 148 20.11 -86.17 46.81
N TYR A 149 21.03 -85.29 46.39
CA TYR A 149 22.36 -85.23 47.02
C TYR A 149 22.35 -84.63 48.43
N ILE A 150 21.46 -83.66 48.72
CA ILE A 150 21.30 -83.13 50.08
C ILE A 150 20.70 -84.18 51.01
N SER A 151 19.69 -84.93 50.55
CA SER A 151 19.12 -86.07 51.28
C SER A 151 20.16 -87.17 51.53
N ASP A 152 20.92 -87.56 50.51
CA ASP A 152 21.93 -88.62 50.61
C ASP A 152 23.11 -88.19 51.50
N PHE A 153 23.45 -86.89 51.55
CA PHE A 153 24.46 -86.34 52.45
C PHE A 153 23.98 -86.26 53.91
N ILE A 154 22.71 -85.88 54.14
CA ILE A 154 22.12 -85.87 55.48
C ILE A 154 21.96 -87.30 56.03
N GLN A 155 21.54 -88.26 55.18
CA GLN A 155 21.46 -89.68 55.57
C GLN A 155 22.84 -90.32 55.81
N GLY A 156 23.89 -89.83 55.17
CA GLY A 156 25.27 -90.26 55.42
C GLY A 156 25.81 -89.81 56.79
N LEU A 157 25.33 -88.67 57.32
CA LEU A 157 25.72 -88.14 58.63
C LEU A 157 24.92 -88.74 59.80
N GLU A 158 23.75 -89.32 59.56
CA GLU A 158 22.98 -90.06 60.60
C GLU A 158 23.46 -91.52 60.80
N LYS A 159 24.38 -92.01 59.96
CA LYS A 159 24.91 -93.40 60.03
C LYS A 159 26.31 -93.51 60.62
N THR A 160 26.86 -92.43 61.20
CA THR A 160 28.10 -92.43 61.99
C THR A 160 27.80 -91.94 63.39
#